data_AF-A0A6G9XN36-F1
#
_entry.id   AF-A0A6G9XN36-F1
#
_cell.length_a   1.000
_cell.length_b   1.000
_cell.length_c   1.000
_cell.angle_alpha   90.00
_cell.angle_beta   90.00
_cell.angle_gamma   90.00
#
_symmetry.space_group_name_H-M   'P 1'
#
loop_
_entity.id
_entity.type
_entity.pdbx_description
1 polymer ?
#
loop_
_entity_poly.entity_id
_entity_poly.type
_entity_poly.pdbx_seq_one_letter_code
_entity_poly.pdbx_strand_id
1 'polypeptide(L)'
;MDPTTPEPQDDPAPSPHHDRTEAPGTDASDSPDVFFTLNTESDSETTELATPPISEPTTEAEHEDRDHELRRSADKLATEITELLLPSAPPRWQRLRMRFSVTVAAVSGDAEFLHDDVPTVVEIPTEAGELVQALRALTIAPDERAWWLVSLTREESGAVGYEFGYGDVAFPADRLLPTAAYRADLAQFPRERLPVWLAARLWAENEGRSLPATLAAARIERAPATPVRFLPAPTVWARWAVVAAAAVAIGTEWGPRILGATGVFEGTDGSGASLHLLPRGRAVLSGGVWNAPELDAAYNDGAPVPAYYAGAPDWLDDSVLNHRAHTAQLSFCYWWDGAAWSSGQSPAPTTIGPAIPGMWTPETVIDIVCRVLGATASRPAVAALLTAAESGSVTSALAEAAFHPAEPADLAGAWSQLAVAGLTD
;
A
#
# COMPACT_ATOMS: atom_id res chain seq x y z
N MET A 1 13.50 37.02 65.36
CA MET A 1 14.52 38.02 65.01
C MET A 1 15.38 37.38 63.92
N ASP A 2 14.78 37.07 62.78
CA ASP A 2 14.52 37.90 61.59
C ASP A 2 15.74 37.99 60.65
N PRO A 3 15.64 37.44 59.42
CA PRO A 3 16.70 37.45 58.41
C PRO A 3 16.49 38.60 57.40
N THR A 4 17.58 39.11 56.82
CA THR A 4 17.54 40.12 55.76
C THR A 4 17.84 39.48 54.41
N THR A 5 16.82 39.49 53.55
CA THR A 5 16.83 39.18 52.11
C THR A 5 17.25 40.41 51.30
N PRO A 6 17.88 40.25 50.12
CA PRO A 6 17.80 41.24 49.06
C PRO A 6 16.96 40.73 47.88
N GLU A 7 16.08 41.63 47.45
CA GLU A 7 15.08 41.59 46.38
C GLU A 7 15.73 41.83 44.99
N PRO A 8 15.26 41.22 43.89
CA PRO A 8 15.54 41.69 42.54
C PRO A 8 14.36 42.47 41.95
N GLN A 9 14.70 43.62 41.35
CA GLN A 9 13.81 44.58 40.70
C GLN A 9 13.08 44.03 39.47
N ASP A 10 11.78 44.32 39.43
CA ASP A 10 10.90 44.38 38.26
C ASP A 10 11.34 45.50 37.30
N ASP A 11 11.26 45.25 36.00
CA ASP A 11 11.05 46.29 34.98
C ASP A 11 10.18 45.74 33.83
N PRO A 12 9.39 46.60 33.15
CA PRO A 12 8.03 46.26 32.72
C PRO A 12 7.88 46.05 31.21
N ALA A 13 6.77 45.39 30.86
CA ALA A 13 6.28 45.22 29.50
C ALA A 13 5.88 46.55 28.82
N PRO A 14 5.96 46.62 27.48
CA PRO A 14 5.15 47.55 26.70
C PRO A 14 4.14 46.82 25.82
N SER A 15 2.88 47.25 25.90
CA SER A 15 1.81 47.08 24.90
C SER A 15 1.07 48.42 24.83
N PRO A 16 0.22 48.70 23.82
CA PRO A 16 0.30 48.43 22.39
C PRO A 16 0.08 49.73 21.58
N HIS A 17 0.43 49.76 20.29
CA HIS A 17 -0.12 50.77 19.37
C HIS A 17 -0.81 50.09 18.19
N HIS A 18 -2.11 50.35 18.09
CA HIS A 18 -2.92 50.18 16.90
C HIS A 18 -2.33 51.02 15.76
N ASP A 19 -2.18 50.40 14.59
CA ASP A 19 -2.59 51.10 13.38
C ASP A 19 -3.25 50.15 12.39
N ARG A 20 -4.36 50.62 11.83
CA ARG A 20 -5.15 49.96 10.79
C ARG A 20 -4.54 50.35 9.45
N THR A 21 -4.24 49.38 8.59
CA THR A 21 -4.19 49.65 7.15
C THR A 21 -4.71 48.45 6.37
N GLU A 22 -5.42 48.78 5.30
CA GLU A 22 -6.30 47.97 4.47
C GLU A 22 -5.61 46.83 3.70
N ALA A 23 -6.44 45.89 3.23
CA ALA A 23 -6.11 44.77 2.36
C ALA A 23 -5.52 45.20 1.01
N PRO A 24 -4.85 44.27 0.30
CA PRO A 24 -5.57 43.58 -0.77
C PRO A 24 -5.31 42.06 -0.81
N GLY A 25 -6.26 41.32 -1.36
CA GLY A 25 -6.18 39.87 -1.51
C GLY A 25 -5.19 39.41 -2.57
N THR A 26 -4.74 38.17 -2.41
CA THR A 26 -4.42 37.26 -3.52
C THR A 26 -4.43 35.82 -3.01
N ASP A 27 -4.89 34.95 -3.91
CA ASP A 27 -5.20 33.52 -3.83
C ASP A 27 -4.00 32.56 -3.63
N ALA A 28 -4.40 31.29 -3.46
CA ALA A 28 -3.70 30.00 -3.67
C ALA A 28 -3.09 29.37 -2.40
N SER A 29 -3.72 28.37 -1.76
CA SER A 29 -3.97 26.97 -2.18
C SER A 29 -2.69 26.15 -2.34
N ASP A 30 -2.46 25.20 -1.43
CA ASP A 30 -1.82 23.92 -1.76
C ASP A 30 -2.19 22.85 -0.71
N SER A 31 -3.39 22.28 -0.87
CA SER A 31 -3.79 21.01 -0.28
C SER A 31 -3.77 19.98 -1.41
N PRO A 32 -3.21 18.77 -1.23
CA PRO A 32 -3.22 17.77 -2.29
C PRO A 32 -4.63 17.20 -2.46
N ASP A 33 -5.34 17.74 -3.45
CA ASP A 33 -6.56 17.17 -4.00
C ASP A 33 -6.23 15.91 -4.79
N VAL A 34 -6.93 14.83 -4.47
CA VAL A 34 -6.93 13.57 -5.21
C VAL A 34 -7.91 13.73 -6.38
N PHE A 35 -7.40 14.02 -7.58
CA PHE A 35 -8.23 14.18 -8.77
C PHE A 35 -8.42 12.87 -9.54
N PHE A 36 -9.70 12.51 -9.75
CA PHE A 36 -10.17 11.73 -10.89
C PHE A 36 -10.39 12.68 -12.07
N THR A 37 -9.99 12.30 -13.28
CA THR A 37 -10.35 13.06 -14.50
C THR A 37 -10.83 12.13 -15.60
N LEU A 38 -12.05 12.41 -16.07
CA LEU A 38 -12.68 11.85 -17.27
C LEU A 38 -12.44 12.83 -18.43
N ASN A 39 -11.89 12.31 -19.54
CA ASN A 39 -11.75 13.04 -20.80
C ASN A 39 -13.13 13.27 -21.43
N THR A 40 -13.35 14.48 -21.97
CA THR A 40 -14.39 14.77 -22.96
C THR A 40 -13.80 15.65 -24.06
N GLU A 41 -14.26 15.37 -25.28
CA GLU A 41 -13.68 15.76 -26.57
C GLU A 41 -13.83 17.25 -26.94
N SER A 42 -12.79 17.70 -27.65
CA SER A 42 -12.73 18.53 -28.87
C SER A 42 -13.89 19.44 -29.31
N ASP A 43 -13.54 20.67 -29.69
CA ASP A 43 -13.84 21.19 -31.04
C ASP A 43 -13.07 22.50 -31.33
N SER A 44 -12.43 22.58 -32.50
CA SER A 44 -12.41 23.77 -33.38
C SER A 44 -11.51 23.59 -34.61
N GLU A 45 -12.14 23.76 -35.78
CA GLU A 45 -11.55 23.86 -37.12
C GLU A 45 -10.62 25.08 -37.29
N THR A 46 -9.63 25.01 -38.19
CA THR A 46 -9.69 25.55 -39.58
C THR A 46 -8.28 25.87 -40.11
N THR A 47 -8.01 25.43 -41.34
CA THR A 47 -7.35 26.16 -42.46
C THR A 47 -6.15 25.46 -43.10
N GLU A 48 -6.48 25.02 -44.31
CA GLU A 48 -5.75 24.42 -45.41
C GLU A 48 -4.66 25.32 -46.03
N LEU A 49 -3.51 24.74 -46.40
CA LEU A 49 -2.65 25.27 -47.47
C LEU A 49 -1.84 24.12 -48.11
N ALA A 50 -2.16 23.85 -49.37
CA ALA A 50 -1.69 22.73 -50.16
C ALA A 50 -0.23 22.85 -50.65
N THR A 51 0.47 21.71 -50.73
CA THR A 51 1.75 21.47 -51.46
C THR A 51 1.77 19.96 -51.84
N PRO A 52 2.30 19.54 -53.01
CA PRO A 52 1.76 18.47 -53.86
C PRO A 52 2.17 17.04 -53.45
N PRO A 53 1.59 15.98 -54.04
CA PRO A 53 1.52 14.67 -53.42
C PRO A 53 2.82 13.90 -53.60
N ILE A 54 3.41 13.48 -52.49
CA ILE A 54 4.27 12.31 -52.46
C ILE A 54 3.40 11.18 -51.94
N SER A 55 3.12 10.22 -52.82
CA SER A 55 2.30 9.05 -52.54
C SER A 55 2.99 8.13 -51.53
N GLU A 56 2.46 8.06 -50.31
CA GLU A 56 2.50 6.86 -49.46
C GLU A 56 1.21 6.79 -48.60
N PRO A 57 0.09 6.23 -49.10
CA PRO A 57 -1.06 5.89 -48.27
C PRO A 57 -0.96 4.40 -47.92
N THR A 58 -0.16 4.02 -46.92
CA THR A 58 -0.04 2.60 -46.53
C THR A 58 0.12 2.38 -45.02
N THR A 59 0.10 3.43 -44.18
CA THR A 59 0.58 3.26 -42.79
C THR A 59 -0.47 3.30 -41.69
N GLU A 60 -1.63 3.95 -41.80
CA GLU A 60 -2.57 3.98 -40.65
C GLU A 60 -3.64 2.88 -40.72
N ALA A 61 -4.31 2.73 -41.86
CA ALA A 61 -5.38 1.73 -42.03
C ALA A 61 -4.89 0.27 -41.87
N GLU A 62 -3.65 -0.04 -42.30
CA GLU A 62 -3.07 -1.38 -42.13
C GLU A 62 -2.70 -1.69 -40.66
N HIS A 63 -2.36 -0.67 -39.86
CA HIS A 63 -2.09 -0.84 -38.43
C HIS A 63 -3.40 -1.04 -37.67
N GLU A 64 -4.44 -0.27 -37.97
CA GLU A 64 -5.78 -0.43 -37.39
C GLU A 64 -6.35 -1.83 -37.68
N ASP A 65 -6.26 -2.31 -38.93
CA ASP A 65 -6.72 -3.65 -39.31
C ASP A 65 -5.98 -4.76 -38.54
N ARG A 66 -4.66 -4.61 -38.37
CA ARG A 66 -3.84 -5.57 -37.61
C ARG A 66 -4.20 -5.58 -36.13
N ASP A 67 -4.41 -4.42 -35.52
CA ASP A 67 -4.77 -4.29 -34.12
C ASP A 67 -6.18 -4.89 -33.86
N HIS A 68 -7.11 -4.68 -34.80
CA HIS A 68 -8.42 -5.33 -34.76
C HIS A 68 -8.33 -6.86 -34.89
N GLU A 69 -7.43 -7.39 -35.74
CA GLU A 69 -7.22 -8.83 -35.87
C GLU A 69 -6.56 -9.46 -34.64
N LEU A 70 -5.57 -8.79 -34.07
CA LEU A 70 -4.92 -9.18 -32.82
C LEU A 70 -5.94 -9.25 -31.68
N ARG A 71 -6.76 -8.20 -31.53
CA ARG A 71 -7.81 -8.16 -30.51
C ARG A 71 -8.82 -9.29 -30.68
N ARG A 72 -9.30 -9.51 -31.91
CA ARG A 72 -10.22 -10.63 -32.21
C ARG A 72 -9.61 -11.99 -31.86
N SER A 73 -8.32 -12.17 -32.13
CA SER A 73 -7.59 -13.41 -31.85
C SER A 73 -7.39 -13.60 -30.33
N ALA A 74 -7.09 -12.52 -29.60
CA ALA A 74 -7.00 -12.54 -28.15
C ALA A 74 -8.35 -12.85 -27.48
N ASP A 75 -9.44 -12.23 -27.94
CA ASP A 75 -10.80 -12.49 -27.46
C ASP A 75 -11.22 -13.95 -27.70
N LYS A 76 -10.83 -14.51 -28.85
CA LYS A 76 -11.05 -15.92 -29.16
C LYS A 76 -10.30 -16.83 -28.19
N LEU A 77 -9.01 -16.58 -27.94
CA LEU A 77 -8.23 -17.37 -26.98
C LEU A 77 -8.79 -17.26 -25.56
N ALA A 78 -9.17 -16.06 -25.11
CA ALA A 78 -9.81 -15.85 -23.82
C ALA A 78 -11.12 -16.64 -23.69
N THR A 79 -11.91 -16.69 -24.77
CA THR A 79 -13.13 -17.50 -24.84
C THR A 79 -12.79 -18.99 -24.73
N GLU A 80 -11.86 -19.50 -25.53
CA GLU A 80 -11.45 -20.92 -25.51
C GLU A 80 -10.92 -21.33 -24.13
N ILE A 81 -10.10 -20.50 -23.48
CA ILE A 81 -9.58 -20.74 -22.12
C ILE A 81 -10.73 -20.93 -21.12
N THR A 82 -11.72 -20.04 -21.15
CA THR A 82 -12.85 -20.09 -20.20
C THR A 82 -13.83 -21.21 -20.51
N GLU A 83 -14.01 -21.60 -21.77
CA GLU A 83 -14.86 -22.73 -22.17
C GLU A 83 -14.38 -24.07 -21.62
N LEU A 84 -13.07 -24.24 -21.43
CA LEU A 84 -12.50 -25.47 -20.87
C LEU A 84 -13.01 -25.78 -19.45
N LEU A 85 -13.40 -24.76 -18.68
CA LEU A 85 -13.84 -24.93 -17.29
C LEU A 85 -15.37 -25.05 -17.16
N LEU A 86 -16.14 -24.66 -18.17
CA LEU A 86 -17.61 -24.69 -18.12
C LEU A 86 -18.21 -26.09 -17.85
N PRO A 87 -17.64 -27.22 -18.33
CA PRO A 87 -18.14 -28.55 -17.99
C PRO A 87 -18.11 -28.85 -16.48
N SER A 88 -17.25 -28.15 -15.73
CA SER A 88 -17.11 -28.28 -14.27
C SER A 88 -17.92 -27.25 -13.49
N ALA A 89 -18.73 -26.42 -14.16
CA ALA A 89 -19.46 -25.33 -13.53
C ALA A 89 -20.55 -25.86 -12.58
N PRO A 90 -20.64 -25.37 -11.34
CA PRO A 90 -21.71 -25.75 -10.42
C PRO A 90 -23.06 -25.18 -10.90
N PRO A 91 -24.19 -25.80 -10.52
CA PRO A 91 -25.51 -25.23 -10.83
C PRO A 91 -25.64 -23.81 -10.29
N ARG A 92 -26.23 -22.90 -11.08
CA ARG A 92 -26.49 -21.50 -10.72
C ARG A 92 -25.23 -20.63 -10.52
N TRP A 93 -24.09 -21.05 -11.04
CA TRP A 93 -22.93 -20.16 -11.14
C TRP A 93 -23.30 -18.87 -11.89
N GLN A 94 -22.75 -17.74 -11.46
CA GLN A 94 -22.98 -16.43 -12.07
C GLN A 94 -21.74 -15.93 -12.80
N ARG A 95 -20.57 -16.17 -12.21
CA ARG A 95 -19.28 -15.72 -12.74
C ARG A 95 -18.20 -16.78 -12.55
N LEU A 96 -17.38 -16.99 -13.57
CA LEU A 96 -16.10 -17.68 -13.48
C LEU A 96 -14.99 -16.63 -13.41
N ARG A 97 -14.09 -16.75 -12.45
CA ARG A 97 -12.84 -16.01 -12.39
C ARG A 97 -11.68 -16.97 -12.56
N MET A 98 -10.77 -16.64 -13.46
CA MET A 98 -9.51 -17.34 -13.63
C MET A 98 -8.39 -16.33 -13.53
N ARG A 99 -7.30 -16.71 -12.88
CA ARG A 99 -6.16 -15.82 -12.66
C ARG A 99 -4.90 -16.63 -12.89
N PHE A 100 -3.99 -16.16 -13.74
CA PHE A 100 -2.75 -16.86 -14.10
C PHE A 100 -1.54 -15.97 -13.93
N SER A 101 -0.49 -16.51 -13.32
CA SER A 101 0.87 -15.98 -13.35
C SER A 101 1.66 -16.69 -14.44
N VAL A 102 2.28 -15.92 -15.34
CA VAL A 102 2.83 -16.43 -16.60
C VAL A 102 4.20 -15.83 -16.87
N THR A 103 5.15 -16.70 -17.18
CA THR A 103 6.48 -16.39 -17.72
C THR A 103 6.79 -17.37 -18.84
N VAL A 104 7.91 -17.17 -19.53
CA VAL A 104 8.42 -18.15 -20.52
C VAL A 104 8.75 -19.52 -19.91
N ALA A 105 9.03 -19.59 -18.61
CA ALA A 105 9.50 -20.80 -17.93
C ALA A 105 8.47 -21.46 -17.01
N ALA A 106 7.42 -20.74 -16.61
CA ALA A 106 6.43 -21.22 -15.67
C ALA A 106 5.05 -20.58 -15.89
N VAL A 107 4.02 -21.38 -15.68
CA VAL A 107 2.62 -20.96 -15.62
C VAL A 107 2.00 -21.54 -14.36
N SER A 108 1.27 -20.72 -13.62
CA SER A 108 0.49 -21.15 -12.47
C SER A 108 -0.82 -20.38 -12.45
N GLY A 109 -1.91 -21.02 -12.00
CA GLY A 109 -3.22 -20.40 -11.98
C GLY A 109 -4.10 -20.94 -10.87
N ASP A 110 -5.14 -20.17 -10.54
CA ASP A 110 -6.32 -20.67 -9.83
C ASP A 110 -7.58 -20.16 -10.55
N ALA A 111 -8.66 -20.92 -10.38
CA ALA A 111 -9.95 -20.63 -10.96
C ALA A 111 -11.04 -20.92 -9.94
N GLU A 112 -12.09 -20.11 -9.97
CA GLU A 112 -13.23 -20.21 -9.07
C GLU A 112 -14.52 -19.83 -9.78
N PHE A 113 -15.59 -20.56 -9.47
CA PHE A 113 -16.95 -20.14 -9.80
C PHE A 113 -17.56 -19.40 -8.61
N LEU A 114 -18.31 -18.35 -8.89
CA LEU A 114 -19.02 -17.54 -7.91
C LEU A 114 -20.52 -17.76 -8.06
N HIS A 115 -21.20 -18.00 -6.93
CA HIS A 115 -22.65 -17.98 -6.80
C HIS A 115 -23.00 -17.14 -5.57
N ASP A 116 -23.69 -16.02 -5.75
CA ASP A 116 -24.01 -15.07 -4.67
C ASP A 116 -22.75 -14.68 -3.86
N ASP A 117 -21.66 -14.38 -4.58
CA ASP A 117 -20.31 -14.07 -4.06
C ASP A 117 -19.62 -15.18 -3.24
N VAL A 118 -20.18 -16.39 -3.21
CA VAL A 118 -19.54 -17.56 -2.58
C VAL A 118 -18.62 -18.26 -3.61
N PRO A 119 -17.29 -18.29 -3.38
CA PRO A 119 -16.36 -18.92 -4.30
C PRO A 119 -16.36 -20.45 -4.17
N THR A 120 -16.27 -21.13 -5.32
CA THR A 120 -16.07 -22.57 -5.45
C THR A 120 -14.83 -22.80 -6.32
N VAL A 121 -13.72 -23.18 -5.69
CA VAL A 121 -12.43 -23.43 -6.36
C VAL A 121 -12.53 -24.64 -7.29
N VAL A 122 -11.95 -24.53 -8.48
CA VAL A 122 -11.90 -25.58 -9.50
C VAL A 122 -10.48 -25.77 -10.01
N GLU A 123 -10.13 -27.01 -10.35
CA GLU A 123 -8.84 -27.33 -10.95
C GLU A 123 -8.77 -26.80 -12.39
N ILE A 124 -7.63 -26.22 -12.75
CA ILE A 124 -7.38 -25.69 -14.10
C ILE A 124 -6.86 -26.83 -14.99
N PRO A 125 -7.51 -27.13 -16.13
CA PRO A 125 -6.99 -28.06 -17.12
C PRO A 125 -5.62 -27.63 -17.66
N THR A 126 -4.75 -28.59 -17.97
CA THR A 126 -3.38 -28.28 -18.46
C THR A 126 -3.44 -27.48 -19.78
N GLU A 127 -4.40 -27.80 -20.63
CA GLU A 127 -4.69 -27.15 -21.91
C GLU A 127 -4.97 -25.64 -21.73
N ALA A 128 -5.60 -25.24 -20.63
CA ALA A 128 -5.84 -23.82 -20.35
C ALA A 128 -4.52 -23.07 -20.12
N GLY A 129 -3.53 -23.71 -19.49
CA GLY A 129 -2.19 -23.13 -19.33
C GLY A 129 -1.46 -22.93 -20.67
N GLU A 130 -1.59 -23.87 -21.60
CA GLU A 130 -1.03 -23.76 -22.95
C GLU A 130 -1.70 -22.63 -23.75
N LEU A 131 -3.02 -22.52 -23.69
CA LEU A 131 -3.75 -21.44 -24.34
C LEU A 131 -3.41 -20.06 -23.75
N VAL A 132 -3.19 -19.97 -22.43
CA VAL A 132 -2.71 -18.74 -21.79
C VAL A 132 -1.31 -18.36 -22.27
N GLN A 133 -0.41 -19.33 -22.50
CA GLN A 133 0.89 -19.04 -23.12
C GLN A 133 0.74 -18.55 -24.56
N ALA A 134 -0.19 -19.13 -25.33
CA ALA A 134 -0.49 -18.67 -26.69
C ALA A 134 -1.06 -17.23 -26.67
N LEU A 135 -1.97 -16.93 -25.73
CA LEU A 135 -2.50 -15.59 -25.52
C LEU A 135 -1.36 -14.60 -25.21
N ARG A 136 -0.42 -14.99 -24.35
CA ARG A 136 0.75 -14.19 -24.03
C ARG A 136 1.63 -13.93 -25.24
N ALA A 137 1.96 -14.96 -26.01
CA ALA A 137 2.78 -14.83 -27.20
C ALA A 137 2.12 -13.92 -28.26
N LEU A 138 0.79 -13.94 -28.36
CA LEU A 138 0.02 -13.12 -29.28
C LEU A 138 -0.06 -11.64 -28.86
N THR A 139 -0.15 -11.37 -27.55
CA THR A 139 -0.49 -10.03 -27.01
C THR A 139 0.71 -9.20 -26.58
N ILE A 140 1.92 -9.75 -26.65
CA ILE A 140 3.15 -8.99 -26.44
C ILE A 140 3.56 -8.39 -27.79
N ALA A 141 3.32 -7.10 -27.98
CA ALA A 141 3.78 -6.40 -29.16
C ALA A 141 5.32 -6.26 -29.16
N PRO A 142 5.95 -6.10 -30.34
CA PRO A 142 7.35 -5.68 -30.43
C PRO A 142 7.50 -4.35 -29.67
N ASP A 143 8.44 -4.28 -28.74
CA ASP A 143 8.73 -3.13 -27.88
C ASP A 143 7.77 -2.91 -26.68
N GLU A 144 6.78 -3.77 -26.50
CA GLU A 144 5.94 -3.75 -25.29
C GLU A 144 6.46 -4.64 -24.17
N ARG A 145 6.12 -4.26 -22.93
CA ARG A 145 6.51 -5.02 -21.74
C ARG A 145 5.66 -6.29 -21.68
N ALA A 146 6.29 -7.44 -21.53
CA ALA A 146 5.56 -8.67 -21.34
C ALA A 146 4.77 -8.65 -20.03
N TRP A 147 3.46 -8.87 -20.07
CA TRP A 147 2.66 -9.01 -18.84
C TRP A 147 3.02 -10.32 -18.10
N TRP A 148 2.81 -10.33 -16.79
CA TRP A 148 3.07 -11.50 -15.92
C TRP A 148 1.82 -12.07 -15.29
N LEU A 149 0.73 -11.31 -15.24
CA LEU A 149 -0.56 -11.77 -14.74
C LEU A 149 -1.61 -11.60 -15.84
N VAL A 150 -2.54 -12.55 -15.95
CA VAL A 150 -3.81 -12.34 -16.65
C VAL A 150 -4.96 -12.77 -15.74
N SER A 151 -5.94 -11.88 -15.59
CA SER A 151 -7.21 -12.18 -14.95
C SER A 151 -8.25 -12.33 -16.05
N LEU A 152 -8.92 -13.47 -16.14
CA LEU A 152 -10.04 -13.70 -17.04
C LEU A 152 -11.33 -13.78 -16.21
N THR A 153 -12.38 -13.13 -16.71
CA THR A 153 -13.72 -13.22 -16.15
C THR A 153 -14.67 -13.72 -17.23
N ARG A 154 -15.59 -14.60 -16.83
CA ARG A 154 -16.71 -15.00 -17.68
C ARG A 154 -18.00 -14.92 -16.90
N GLU A 155 -18.95 -14.18 -17.43
CA GLU A 155 -20.30 -14.11 -16.87
C GLU A 155 -21.16 -15.25 -17.42
N GLU A 156 -22.24 -15.60 -16.71
CA GLU A 156 -23.25 -16.58 -17.17
C GLU A 156 -23.82 -16.21 -18.54
N SER A 157 -23.91 -14.91 -18.85
CA SER A 157 -24.34 -14.40 -20.17
C SER A 157 -23.43 -14.79 -21.34
N GLY A 158 -22.23 -15.29 -21.04
CA GLY A 158 -21.19 -15.60 -22.03
C GLY A 158 -20.22 -14.46 -22.31
N ALA A 159 -20.42 -13.29 -21.70
CA ALA A 159 -19.45 -12.19 -21.80
C ALA A 159 -18.12 -12.60 -21.17
N VAL A 160 -17.02 -12.42 -21.91
CA VAL A 160 -15.65 -12.71 -21.46
C VAL A 160 -14.87 -11.40 -21.39
N GLY A 161 -14.20 -11.18 -20.27
CA GLY A 161 -13.26 -10.08 -20.07
C GLY A 161 -11.88 -10.62 -19.70
N TYR A 162 -10.84 -9.85 -20.01
CA TYR A 162 -9.49 -10.11 -19.52
C TYR A 162 -8.76 -8.82 -19.19
N GLU A 163 -7.89 -8.91 -18.19
CA GLU A 163 -7.05 -7.80 -17.74
C GLU A 163 -5.62 -8.31 -17.54
N PHE A 164 -4.65 -7.57 -18.06
CA PHE A 164 -3.23 -7.91 -17.94
C PHE A 164 -2.59 -7.14 -16.78
N GLY A 165 -1.83 -7.85 -15.96
CA GLY A 165 -1.00 -7.29 -14.91
C GLY A 165 0.48 -7.29 -15.31
N TYR A 166 1.07 -6.10 -15.41
CA TYR A 166 2.48 -5.92 -15.77
C TYR A 166 3.41 -5.95 -14.56
N GLY A 167 2.86 -6.08 -13.36
CA GLY A 167 3.58 -6.12 -12.09
C GLY A 167 3.83 -4.76 -11.46
N ASP A 168 3.08 -3.73 -11.82
CA ASP A 168 3.20 -2.40 -11.21
C ASP A 168 2.96 -2.49 -9.70
N VAL A 169 1.95 -3.25 -9.28
CA VAL A 169 1.74 -3.65 -7.87
C VAL A 169 2.26 -5.06 -7.64
N ALA A 170 2.77 -5.32 -6.43
CA ALA A 170 3.24 -6.65 -6.04
C ALA A 170 2.11 -7.69 -6.13
N PHE A 171 2.43 -8.85 -6.71
CA PHE A 171 1.47 -9.95 -6.77
C PHE A 171 1.28 -10.59 -5.39
N PRO A 172 0.06 -11.09 -5.09
CA PRO A 172 -0.20 -11.92 -3.91
C PRO A 172 0.80 -13.07 -3.80
N ALA A 173 1.13 -13.47 -2.56
CA ALA A 173 2.21 -14.43 -2.30
C ALA A 173 1.96 -15.80 -2.95
N ASP A 174 0.71 -16.24 -3.01
CA ASP A 174 0.24 -17.45 -3.69
C ASP A 174 0.34 -17.36 -5.23
N ARG A 175 0.52 -16.15 -5.77
CA ARG A 175 0.67 -15.89 -7.21
C ARG A 175 2.08 -15.52 -7.64
N LEU A 176 3.02 -15.46 -6.71
CA LEU A 176 4.43 -15.24 -7.03
C LEU A 176 5.04 -16.52 -7.62
N LEU A 177 5.63 -16.39 -8.81
CA LEU A 177 6.44 -17.46 -9.38
C LEU A 177 7.82 -17.52 -8.72
N PRO A 178 8.55 -18.63 -8.89
CA PRO A 178 9.97 -18.69 -8.53
C PRO A 178 10.76 -17.59 -9.25
N THR A 179 11.72 -16.99 -8.56
CA THR A 179 12.69 -16.00 -9.08
C THR A 179 13.36 -16.45 -10.38
N ALA A 180 13.73 -17.72 -10.49
CA ALA A 180 14.29 -18.30 -11.71
C ALA A 180 13.38 -18.14 -12.95
N ALA A 181 12.06 -18.20 -12.76
CA ALA A 181 11.10 -18.01 -13.84
C ALA A 181 11.07 -16.55 -14.32
N TYR A 182 11.10 -15.60 -13.38
CA TYR A 182 11.23 -14.17 -13.72
C TYR A 182 12.56 -13.83 -14.40
N ARG A 183 13.68 -14.43 -13.98
CA ARG A 183 14.99 -14.25 -14.65
C ARG A 183 14.97 -14.75 -16.09
N ALA A 184 14.40 -15.95 -16.31
CA ALA A 184 14.26 -16.50 -17.66
C ALA A 184 13.39 -15.59 -18.54
N ASP A 185 12.30 -15.05 -17.97
CA ASP A 185 11.41 -14.14 -18.67
C ASP A 185 12.10 -12.82 -19.03
N LEU A 186 12.84 -12.21 -18.10
CA LEU A 186 13.59 -10.97 -18.33
C LEU A 186 14.74 -11.15 -19.32
N ALA A 187 15.26 -12.37 -19.51
CA ALA A 187 16.24 -12.66 -20.54
C ALA A 187 15.62 -12.64 -21.95
N GLN A 188 14.33 -12.99 -22.08
CA GLN A 188 13.59 -12.97 -23.35
C GLN A 188 12.88 -11.65 -23.60
N PHE A 189 12.34 -11.03 -22.55
CA PHE A 189 11.63 -9.75 -22.56
C PHE A 189 12.31 -8.77 -21.58
N PRO A 190 13.46 -8.20 -21.97
CA PRO A 190 14.19 -7.27 -21.11
C PRO A 190 13.34 -6.06 -20.73
N ARG A 191 13.52 -5.58 -19.51
CA ARG A 191 12.95 -4.33 -19.04
C ARG A 191 14.06 -3.42 -18.55
N GLU A 192 14.01 -2.16 -18.95
CA GLU A 192 14.97 -1.14 -18.50
C GLU A 192 14.86 -0.91 -16.98
N ARG A 193 13.64 -0.94 -16.45
CA ARG A 193 13.35 -0.77 -15.03
C ARG A 193 12.35 -1.80 -14.55
N LEU A 194 12.66 -2.45 -13.43
CA LEU A 194 11.79 -3.43 -12.79
C LEU A 194 10.97 -2.76 -11.68
N PRO A 195 9.73 -3.23 -11.42
CA PRO A 195 9.01 -2.82 -10.22
C PRO A 195 9.81 -3.22 -8.98
N VAL A 196 9.83 -2.34 -7.97
CA VAL A 196 10.69 -2.46 -6.78
C VAL A 196 10.56 -3.82 -6.10
N TRP A 197 9.34 -4.35 -5.96
CA TRP A 197 9.11 -5.66 -5.33
C TRP A 197 9.83 -6.81 -6.04
N LEU A 198 9.92 -6.78 -7.37
CA LEU A 198 10.58 -7.83 -8.14
C LEU A 198 12.09 -7.61 -8.14
N ALA A 199 12.54 -6.37 -8.32
CA ALA A 199 13.95 -6.00 -8.26
C ALA A 199 14.57 -6.41 -6.91
N ALA A 200 13.88 -6.09 -5.81
CA ALA A 200 14.21 -6.49 -4.45
C ALA A 200 14.28 -8.02 -4.29
N ARG A 201 13.30 -8.76 -4.79
CA ARG A 201 13.26 -10.23 -4.68
C ARG A 201 14.44 -10.88 -5.42
N LEU A 202 14.75 -10.41 -6.62
CA LEU A 202 15.90 -10.89 -7.41
C LEU A 202 17.23 -10.52 -6.75
N TRP A 203 17.31 -9.35 -6.11
CA TRP A 203 18.48 -8.91 -5.36
C TRP A 203 18.68 -9.72 -4.07
N ALA A 204 17.63 -9.94 -3.27
CA ALA A 204 17.69 -10.67 -2.01
C ALA A 204 18.18 -12.12 -2.19
N GLU A 205 17.72 -12.78 -3.25
CA GLU A 205 18.20 -14.11 -3.62
C GLU A 205 19.69 -14.12 -4.00
N ASN A 206 20.16 -13.08 -4.70
CA ASN A 206 21.55 -12.96 -5.13
C ASN A 206 22.52 -12.63 -3.98
N GLU A 207 22.10 -11.77 -3.05
CA GLU A 207 22.94 -11.38 -1.91
C GLU A 207 23.23 -12.56 -0.97
N GLY A 208 22.28 -13.49 -0.81
CA GLY A 208 22.42 -14.65 0.07
C GLY A 208 22.65 -14.32 1.56
N ARG A 209 22.58 -13.03 1.93
CA ARG A 209 22.73 -12.57 3.32
C ARG A 209 21.40 -12.66 4.04
N SER A 210 21.42 -13.33 5.20
CA SER A 210 20.26 -13.38 6.08
C SER A 210 20.12 -12.07 6.86
N LEU A 211 18.88 -11.69 7.17
CA LEU A 211 18.58 -10.51 7.99
C LEU A 211 19.30 -10.50 9.35
N PRO A 212 19.41 -11.63 10.09
CA PRO A 212 20.23 -11.69 11.29
C PRO A 212 21.71 -11.30 11.08
N ALA A 213 22.31 -11.72 9.96
CA ALA A 213 23.69 -11.36 9.63
C ALA A 213 23.83 -9.86 9.34
N THR A 214 22.85 -9.26 8.65
CA THR A 214 22.80 -7.81 8.38
C THR A 214 22.70 -7.01 9.67
N LEU A 215 21.82 -7.39 10.60
CA LEU A 215 21.69 -6.75 11.90
C LEU A 215 22.97 -6.89 12.74
N ALA A 216 23.61 -8.07 12.71
CA ALA A 216 24.88 -8.27 13.40
C ALA A 216 26.00 -7.39 12.84
N ALA A 217 26.09 -7.24 11.51
CA ALA A 217 27.05 -6.37 10.86
C ALA A 217 26.84 -4.90 11.25
N ALA A 218 25.60 -4.40 11.23
CA ALA A 218 25.28 -3.03 11.61
C ALA A 218 25.73 -2.67 13.05
N ARG A 219 25.65 -3.63 13.98
CA ARG A 219 26.12 -3.47 15.36
C ARG A 219 27.64 -3.41 15.46
N ILE A 220 28.37 -4.12 14.59
CA ILE A 220 29.84 -4.10 14.54
C ILE A 220 30.33 -2.76 13.97
N GLU A 221 29.65 -2.24 12.95
CA GLU A 221 29.99 -0.96 12.32
C GLU A 221 29.87 0.24 13.26
N ARG A 222 29.01 0.14 14.31
CA ARG A 222 28.80 1.17 15.34
C ARG A 222 28.56 2.57 14.77
N ALA A 223 27.86 2.64 13.63
CA ALA A 223 27.36 3.90 13.11
C ALA A 223 26.41 4.56 14.13
N PRO A 224 26.40 5.90 14.24
CA PRO A 224 25.45 6.58 15.12
C PRO A 224 24.02 6.44 14.60
N ALA A 225 23.06 6.33 15.52
CA ALA A 225 21.64 6.44 15.17
C ALA A 225 21.27 7.90 14.87
N THR A 226 20.33 8.08 13.94
CA THR A 226 19.72 9.35 13.58
C THR A 226 18.50 9.61 14.46
N PRO A 227 18.43 10.73 15.20
CA PRO A 227 17.22 11.09 15.93
C PRO A 227 16.04 11.38 14.99
N VAL A 228 14.85 10.91 15.33
CA VAL A 228 13.66 11.03 14.49
C VAL A 228 12.60 11.84 15.20
N ARG A 229 12.12 12.90 14.54
CA ARG A 229 10.99 13.69 15.02
C ARG A 229 9.68 13.02 14.62
N PHE A 230 9.04 12.37 15.59
CA PHE A 230 7.76 11.70 15.39
C PHE A 230 6.89 11.76 16.66
N LEU A 231 5.63 11.36 16.56
CA LEU A 231 4.73 11.24 17.72
C LEU A 231 5.28 10.20 18.70
N PRO A 232 5.14 10.38 20.03
CA PRO A 232 5.52 9.36 20.99
C PRO A 232 4.88 8.00 20.67
N ALA A 233 5.61 6.90 20.89
CA ALA A 233 5.12 5.56 20.58
C ALA A 233 3.75 5.22 21.20
N PRO A 234 3.44 5.61 22.46
CA PRO A 234 2.11 5.40 23.02
C PRO A 234 0.99 6.15 22.27
N THR A 235 1.25 7.37 21.81
CA THR A 235 0.29 8.15 21.00
C THR A 235 0.06 7.51 19.65
N VAL A 236 1.13 7.04 18.99
CA VAL A 236 1.04 6.29 17.75
C VAL A 236 0.17 5.06 17.92
N TRP A 237 0.43 4.28 18.98
CA TRP A 237 -0.32 3.07 19.30
C TRP A 237 -1.81 3.34 19.53
N ALA A 238 -2.13 4.33 20.36
CA ALA A 238 -3.51 4.72 20.65
C ALA A 238 -4.28 5.09 19.38
N ARG A 239 -3.68 5.91 18.52
CA ARG A 239 -4.28 6.31 17.24
C ARG A 239 -4.47 5.14 16.29
N TRP A 240 -3.47 4.26 16.19
CA TRP A 240 -3.57 3.04 15.38
C TRP A 240 -4.74 2.17 15.82
N ALA A 241 -4.89 1.96 17.13
CA ALA A 241 -5.97 1.15 17.70
C ALA A 241 -7.36 1.75 17.44
N VAL A 242 -7.50 3.09 17.50
CA VAL A 242 -8.76 3.77 17.18
C VAL A 242 -9.15 3.58 15.72
N VAL A 243 -8.20 3.72 14.78
CA VAL A 243 -8.47 3.49 13.35
C VAL A 243 -8.76 2.00 13.08
N ALA A 244 -8.04 1.09 13.75
CA ALA A 244 -8.28 -0.35 13.66
C ALA A 244 -9.69 -0.74 14.17
N ALA A 245 -10.10 -0.17 15.30
CA ALA A 245 -11.43 -0.37 15.86
C ALA A 245 -12.53 0.13 14.91
N ALA A 246 -12.33 1.28 14.25
CA ALA A 246 -13.27 1.78 13.25
C ALA A 246 -13.38 0.86 12.02
N ALA A 247 -12.26 0.31 11.54
CA ALA A 247 -12.27 -0.64 10.43
C ALA A 247 -13.02 -1.93 10.80
N VAL A 248 -12.78 -2.47 12.01
CA VAL A 248 -13.52 -3.65 12.49
C VAL A 248 -15.00 -3.31 12.70
N ALA A 249 -15.32 -2.12 13.20
CA ALA A 249 -16.70 -1.71 13.44
C ALA A 249 -17.57 -1.80 12.17
N ILE A 250 -17.02 -1.50 10.98
CA ILE A 250 -17.76 -1.61 9.72
C ILE A 250 -17.69 -3.00 9.07
N GLY A 251 -17.12 -3.99 9.76
CA GLY A 251 -17.02 -5.37 9.29
C GLY A 251 -16.07 -5.56 8.09
N THR A 252 -15.20 -4.60 7.78
CA THR A 252 -14.22 -4.82 6.71
C THR A 252 -13.18 -5.84 7.14
N GLU A 253 -12.75 -6.71 6.23
CA GLU A 253 -11.60 -7.59 6.42
C GLU A 253 -10.26 -6.86 6.19
N TRP A 254 -10.32 -5.65 5.62
CA TRP A 254 -9.17 -4.83 5.26
C TRP A 254 -8.89 -3.72 6.29
N GLY A 255 -7.75 -3.07 6.16
CA GLY A 255 -7.34 -1.93 6.99
C GLY A 255 -6.53 -2.31 8.23
N PRO A 256 -6.27 -1.35 9.13
CA PRO A 256 -5.38 -1.57 10.27
C PRO A 256 -5.97 -2.56 11.28
N ARG A 257 -5.11 -3.35 11.92
CA ARG A 257 -5.48 -4.29 12.99
C ARG A 257 -4.51 -4.21 14.16
N ILE A 258 -5.02 -4.52 15.34
CA ILE A 258 -4.27 -4.80 16.56
C ILE A 258 -4.29 -6.31 16.79
N LEU A 259 -3.10 -6.89 16.87
CA LEU A 259 -2.82 -8.32 17.08
C LEU A 259 -1.86 -8.46 18.26
N GLY A 260 -2.42 -8.54 19.47
CA GLY A 260 -1.63 -8.52 20.72
C GLY A 260 -0.85 -7.20 20.84
N ALA A 261 0.48 -7.30 20.96
CA ALA A 261 1.37 -6.13 21.03
C ALA A 261 1.81 -5.59 19.65
N THR A 262 1.14 -5.99 18.57
CA THR A 262 1.48 -5.60 17.20
C THR A 262 0.33 -4.90 16.51
N GLY A 263 0.59 -3.74 15.92
CA GLY A 263 -0.30 -3.05 15.00
C GLY A 263 0.14 -3.37 13.59
N VAL A 264 -0.77 -3.83 12.73
CA VAL A 264 -0.49 -4.12 11.32
C VAL A 264 -1.37 -3.28 10.43
N PHE A 265 -0.82 -2.83 9.31
CA PHE A 265 -1.51 -2.05 8.30
C PHE A 265 -0.90 -2.38 6.94
N GLU A 266 -1.76 -2.73 6.00
CA GLU A 266 -1.41 -2.89 4.60
C GLU A 266 -2.40 -2.04 3.79
N GLY A 267 -1.86 -1.15 2.98
CA GLY A 267 -2.57 -0.36 2.00
C GLY A 267 -2.85 -1.17 0.73
N THR A 268 -3.81 -0.70 -0.06
CA THR A 268 -4.22 -1.36 -1.32
C THR A 268 -3.17 -1.25 -2.43
N ASP A 269 -2.26 -0.29 -2.31
CA ASP A 269 -1.11 -0.08 -3.21
C ASP A 269 0.06 -1.04 -2.89
N GLY A 270 -0.05 -1.83 -1.82
CA GLY A 270 1.02 -2.69 -1.33
C GLY A 270 2.04 -1.96 -0.47
N SER A 271 1.79 -0.71 -0.04
CA SER A 271 2.51 -0.07 1.07
C SER A 271 2.00 -0.61 2.39
N GLY A 272 2.84 -0.65 3.42
CA GLY A 272 2.38 -1.10 4.73
C GLY A 272 3.46 -1.08 5.80
N ALA A 273 3.02 -1.26 7.04
CA ALA A 273 3.89 -1.23 8.20
C ALA A 273 3.38 -2.08 9.35
N SER A 274 4.31 -2.45 10.22
CA SER A 274 3.99 -2.95 11.55
C SER A 274 4.57 -2.04 12.63
N LEU A 275 3.79 -1.82 13.69
CA LEU A 275 4.24 -1.26 14.95
C LEU A 275 4.26 -2.36 16.01
N HIS A 276 5.42 -2.71 16.54
CA HIS A 276 5.57 -3.65 17.65
C HIS A 276 5.84 -2.89 18.95
N LEU A 277 4.99 -3.08 19.96
CA LEU A 277 5.28 -2.66 21.33
C LEU A 277 6.09 -3.74 22.04
N LEU A 278 7.15 -3.31 22.73
CA LEU A 278 8.12 -4.18 23.39
C LEU A 278 8.19 -3.89 24.88
N PRO A 279 8.66 -4.86 25.69
CA PRO A 279 8.89 -4.65 27.12
C PRO A 279 9.77 -3.43 27.40
N ARG A 280 9.53 -2.79 28.54
CA ARG A 280 10.19 -1.55 28.99
C ARG A 280 9.80 -0.30 28.19
N GLY A 281 8.59 -0.29 27.62
CA GLY A 281 8.08 0.88 26.90
C GLY A 281 8.79 1.16 25.58
N ARG A 282 9.46 0.15 25.01
CA ARG A 282 10.14 0.24 23.73
C ARG A 282 9.17 -0.05 22.59
N ALA A 283 9.50 0.40 21.38
CA ALA A 283 8.71 0.06 20.21
C ALA A 283 9.54 0.02 18.92
N VAL A 284 9.04 -0.66 17.90
CA VAL A 284 9.63 -0.70 16.56
C VAL A 284 8.54 -0.43 15.54
N LEU A 285 8.71 0.62 14.74
CA LEU A 285 7.87 0.91 13.58
C LEU A 285 8.69 0.65 12.32
N SER A 286 8.30 -0.34 11.53
CA SER A 286 9.03 -0.71 10.32
C SER A 286 8.05 -1.11 9.21
N GLY A 287 8.45 -0.91 7.96
CA GLY A 287 7.56 -1.11 6.83
C GLY A 287 8.19 -0.72 5.50
N GLY A 288 7.34 -0.65 4.48
CA GLY A 288 7.75 -0.29 3.13
C GLY A 288 6.67 0.51 2.42
N VAL A 289 7.11 1.55 1.71
CA VAL A 289 6.35 2.15 0.61
C VAL A 289 6.63 1.32 -0.63
N TRP A 290 5.58 0.88 -1.34
CA TRP A 290 5.70 -0.13 -2.40
C TRP A 290 6.67 0.26 -3.54
N ASN A 291 6.79 1.56 -3.81
CA ASN A 291 7.67 2.15 -4.82
C ASN A 291 8.68 3.15 -4.23
N ALA A 292 9.21 2.87 -3.04
CA ALA A 292 10.19 3.74 -2.38
C ALA A 292 11.34 4.14 -3.33
N PRO A 293 11.54 5.45 -3.62
CA PRO A 293 12.54 5.91 -4.58
C PRO A 293 13.96 5.46 -4.27
N GLU A 294 14.31 5.34 -2.99
CA GLU A 294 15.63 4.90 -2.55
C GLU A 294 15.88 3.42 -2.86
N LEU A 295 14.84 2.57 -2.75
CA LEU A 295 14.94 1.16 -3.12
C LEU A 295 14.94 0.99 -4.64
N ASP A 296 14.14 1.79 -5.34
CA ASP A 296 14.12 1.82 -6.79
C ASP A 296 15.50 2.19 -7.36
N ALA A 297 16.13 3.24 -6.83
CA ALA A 297 17.50 3.62 -7.19
C ALA A 297 18.52 2.53 -6.82
N ALA A 298 18.36 1.89 -5.66
CA ALA A 298 19.30 0.84 -5.23
C ALA A 298 19.24 -0.40 -6.13
N TYR A 299 18.03 -0.86 -6.47
CA TYR A 299 17.86 -2.11 -7.20
C TYR A 299 17.91 -1.97 -8.72
N ASN A 300 17.47 -0.82 -9.26
CA ASN A 300 17.48 -0.59 -10.71
C ASN A 300 18.70 0.21 -11.18
N ASP A 301 19.21 1.17 -10.39
CA ASP A 301 20.32 2.04 -10.78
C ASP A 301 21.66 1.67 -10.12
N GLY A 302 21.67 0.66 -9.24
CA GLY A 302 22.86 0.21 -8.53
C GLY A 302 23.34 1.17 -7.44
N ALA A 303 22.47 2.08 -6.97
CA ALA A 303 22.77 2.90 -5.80
C ALA A 303 22.97 2.04 -4.54
N PRO A 304 23.70 2.52 -3.52
CA PRO A 304 23.80 1.80 -2.27
C PRO A 304 22.43 1.62 -1.60
N VAL A 305 22.11 0.40 -1.15
CA VAL A 305 20.92 0.17 -0.31
C VAL A 305 21.07 0.97 0.99
N PRO A 306 20.03 1.72 1.42
CA PRO A 306 20.11 2.50 2.65
C PRO A 306 20.38 1.62 3.87
N ALA A 307 21.28 2.08 4.74
CA ALA A 307 21.64 1.41 5.98
C ALA A 307 20.55 1.64 7.06
N TYR A 308 19.36 1.04 6.87
CA TYR A 308 18.21 1.22 7.77
C TYR A 308 18.48 0.81 9.23
N TYR A 309 19.45 -0.08 9.45
CA TYR A 309 19.81 -0.60 10.76
C TYR A 309 21.07 0.06 11.36
N ALA A 310 21.64 1.08 10.71
CA ALA A 310 22.77 1.81 11.25
C ALA A 310 22.43 2.39 12.64
N GLY A 311 23.26 2.09 13.65
CA GLY A 311 23.00 2.52 15.03
C GLY A 311 21.86 1.78 15.74
N ALA A 312 21.37 0.68 15.18
CA ALA A 312 20.36 -0.15 15.81
C ALA A 312 20.81 -0.63 17.21
N PRO A 313 19.92 -0.60 18.21
CA PRO A 313 20.23 -1.09 19.53
C PRO A 313 20.38 -2.62 19.56
N ASP A 314 21.01 -3.13 20.61
CA ASP A 314 21.26 -4.56 20.81
C ASP A 314 19.99 -5.42 20.88
N TRP A 315 18.90 -4.83 21.34
CA TRP A 315 17.60 -5.48 21.48
C TRP A 315 16.75 -5.48 20.21
N LEU A 316 17.12 -4.73 19.16
CA LEU A 316 16.40 -4.75 17.88
C LEU A 316 16.82 -6.00 17.12
N ASP A 317 15.92 -6.98 16.97
CA ASP A 317 16.16 -8.21 16.22
C ASP A 317 15.13 -8.40 15.09
N ASP A 318 15.28 -9.47 14.31
CA ASP A 318 14.44 -9.75 13.15
C ASP A 318 12.98 -10.11 13.51
N SER A 319 12.72 -10.58 14.72
CA SER A 319 11.36 -10.99 15.14
C SER A 319 10.39 -9.83 15.33
N VAL A 320 10.92 -8.59 15.43
CA VAL A 320 10.15 -7.36 15.65
C VAL A 320 10.17 -6.43 14.43
N LEU A 321 10.66 -6.94 13.29
CA LEU A 321 10.67 -6.22 12.03
C LEU A 321 9.50 -6.66 11.14
N ASN A 322 9.04 -5.74 10.31
CA ASN A 322 8.07 -6.03 9.28
C ASN A 322 8.61 -7.09 8.30
N HIS A 323 7.73 -7.97 7.83
CA HIS A 323 8.07 -9.07 6.93
C HIS A 323 8.88 -8.63 5.69
N ARG A 324 8.71 -7.38 5.24
CA ARG A 324 9.47 -6.76 4.14
C ARG A 324 10.98 -6.73 4.36
N ALA A 325 11.45 -6.82 5.61
CA ALA A 325 12.86 -6.97 5.94
C ALA A 325 13.46 -8.29 5.39
N HIS A 326 12.65 -9.34 5.25
CA HIS A 326 13.08 -10.63 4.71
C HIS A 326 13.02 -10.71 3.17
N THR A 327 12.32 -9.77 2.53
CA THR A 327 12.14 -9.74 1.07
C THR A 327 12.88 -8.58 0.40
N ALA A 328 13.75 -7.88 1.16
CA ALA A 328 14.47 -6.68 0.74
C ALA A 328 13.53 -5.54 0.26
N GLN A 329 12.31 -5.47 0.81
CA GLN A 329 11.33 -4.44 0.48
C GLN A 329 11.11 -3.44 1.63
N LEU A 330 11.92 -3.52 2.68
CA LEU A 330 11.86 -2.58 3.78
C LEU A 330 12.38 -1.22 3.31
N SER A 331 11.57 -0.17 3.45
CA SER A 331 11.98 1.20 3.09
C SER A 331 12.13 2.12 4.31
N PHE A 332 11.78 1.64 5.51
CA PHE A 332 12.05 2.34 6.77
C PHE A 332 12.06 1.40 7.97
N CYS A 333 12.84 1.80 8.98
CA CYS A 333 12.85 1.23 10.32
C CYS A 333 13.10 2.34 11.34
N TYR A 334 12.22 2.47 12.32
CA TYR A 334 12.33 3.37 13.46
C TYR A 334 12.24 2.57 14.74
N TRP A 335 13.06 2.89 15.74
CA TRP A 335 13.00 2.30 17.06
C TRP A 335 12.82 3.37 18.13
N TRP A 336 11.96 3.07 19.09
CA TRP A 336 11.68 3.88 20.27
C TRP A 336 12.31 3.22 21.49
N ASP A 337 13.12 3.97 22.23
CA ASP A 337 13.85 3.47 23.39
C ASP A 337 13.12 3.64 24.73
N GLY A 338 11.94 4.27 24.70
CA GLY A 338 11.19 4.70 25.89
C GLY A 338 11.03 6.22 25.98
N ALA A 339 11.88 6.99 25.29
CA ALA A 339 11.89 8.44 25.35
C ALA A 339 11.94 9.14 23.97
N ALA A 340 12.63 8.55 22.99
CA ALA A 340 12.77 9.14 21.66
C ALA A 340 12.79 8.09 20.55
N TRP A 341 12.37 8.50 19.35
CA TRP A 341 12.53 7.71 18.14
C TRP A 341 13.93 7.92 17.55
N SER A 342 14.48 6.86 16.99
CA SER A 342 15.74 6.86 16.26
C SER A 342 15.65 5.93 15.04
N SER A 343 16.52 6.13 14.07
CA SER A 343 16.64 5.30 12.87
C SER A 343 18.09 5.24 12.37
N GLY A 344 18.35 4.36 11.39
CA GLY A 344 19.55 4.43 10.57
C GLY A 344 19.38 5.47 9.46
N GLN A 345 19.40 5.02 8.22
CA GLN A 345 19.13 5.84 7.02
C GLN A 345 17.67 5.75 6.56
N SER A 346 16.73 5.56 7.49
CA SER A 346 15.29 5.65 7.19
C SER A 346 14.92 7.09 6.84
N PRO A 347 13.95 7.31 5.92
CA PRO A 347 13.50 8.65 5.56
C PRO A 347 12.78 9.34 6.73
N ALA A 348 12.38 10.60 6.56
CA ALA A 348 11.59 11.30 7.56
C ALA A 348 10.17 10.68 7.65
N PRO A 349 9.54 10.58 8.84
CA PRO A 349 8.18 10.03 8.95
C PRO A 349 7.16 10.71 8.01
N THR A 350 7.31 11.99 7.70
CA THR A 350 6.40 12.68 6.77
C THR A 350 6.35 12.08 5.36
N THR A 351 7.32 11.25 4.97
CA THR A 351 7.36 10.61 3.64
C THR A 351 6.79 9.18 3.63
N ILE A 352 6.50 8.58 4.79
CA ILE A 352 5.98 7.20 4.87
C ILE A 352 4.44 7.14 4.92
N GLY A 353 3.76 8.27 4.63
CA GLY A 353 2.30 8.41 4.71
C GLY A 353 1.51 7.24 4.11
N PRO A 354 1.84 6.75 2.89
CA PRO A 354 1.15 5.60 2.29
C PRO A 354 1.23 4.30 3.10
N ALA A 355 2.26 4.14 3.94
CA ALA A 355 2.53 2.91 4.69
C ALA A 355 1.96 2.91 6.13
N ILE A 356 1.25 3.95 6.56
CA ILE A 356 0.67 4.04 7.90
C ILE A 356 -0.79 4.52 7.88
N PRO A 357 -1.62 4.21 8.91
CA PRO A 357 -3.05 4.53 8.91
C PRO A 357 -3.38 6.00 9.24
N GLY A 358 -2.69 6.97 8.60
CA GLY A 358 -3.01 8.40 8.68
C GLY A 358 -3.10 8.98 10.09
N MET A 359 -2.16 8.63 10.98
CA MET A 359 -2.22 8.91 12.42
C MET A 359 -1.54 10.23 12.86
N TRP A 360 -1.30 11.16 11.94
CA TRP A 360 -0.42 12.32 12.14
C TRP A 360 -0.95 13.35 13.14
N THR A 361 -2.22 13.71 13.04
CA THR A 361 -2.88 14.65 13.96
C THR A 361 -4.19 14.06 14.48
N PRO A 362 -4.70 14.55 15.63
CA PRO A 362 -6.02 14.15 16.10
C PRO A 362 -7.10 14.35 15.03
N GLU A 363 -7.05 15.47 14.32
CA GLU A 363 -8.01 15.82 13.27
C GLU A 363 -7.97 14.82 12.11
N THR A 364 -6.78 14.42 11.65
CA THR A 364 -6.66 13.41 10.59
C THR A 364 -7.26 12.07 11.02
N VAL A 365 -7.02 11.65 12.26
CA VAL A 365 -7.59 10.40 12.78
C VAL A 365 -9.12 10.49 12.85
N ILE A 366 -9.64 11.60 13.37
CA ILE A 366 -11.08 11.84 13.44
C ILE A 366 -11.70 11.83 12.03
N ASP A 367 -11.07 12.49 11.06
CA ASP A 367 -11.52 12.53 9.67
C ASP A 367 -11.55 11.14 9.03
N ILE A 368 -10.50 10.34 9.25
CA ILE A 368 -10.42 8.96 8.75
C ILE A 368 -11.53 8.11 9.37
N VAL A 369 -11.68 8.13 10.69
CA VAL A 369 -12.70 7.34 11.39
C VAL A 369 -14.09 7.76 10.94
N CYS A 370 -14.38 9.06 10.84
CA CYS A 370 -15.68 9.53 10.36
C CYS A 370 -15.95 9.12 8.92
N ARG A 371 -14.93 9.15 8.05
CA ARG A 371 -15.04 8.69 6.66
C ARG A 371 -15.34 7.19 6.57
N VAL A 372 -14.67 6.39 7.40
CA VAL A 372 -14.87 4.94 7.48
C VAL A 372 -16.29 4.61 7.96
N LEU A 373 -16.76 5.29 8.99
CA LEU A 373 -18.09 5.08 9.57
C LEU A 373 -19.23 5.67 8.70
N GLY A 374 -18.91 6.59 7.79
CA GLY A 374 -19.88 7.17 6.87
C GLY A 374 -20.84 8.18 7.52
N ALA A 375 -22.05 8.30 6.95
CA ALA A 375 -22.98 9.39 7.27
C ALA A 375 -23.52 9.37 8.72
N THR A 376 -23.41 8.24 9.43
CA THR A 376 -23.85 8.11 10.83
C THR A 376 -22.77 8.49 11.84
N ALA A 377 -21.56 8.83 11.38
CA ALA A 377 -20.44 9.16 12.25
C ALA A 377 -20.70 10.43 13.06
N SER A 378 -20.53 10.34 14.39
CA SER A 378 -20.55 11.49 15.28
C SER A 378 -19.13 11.99 15.52
N ARG A 379 -18.74 13.06 14.81
CA ARG A 379 -17.41 13.69 14.96
C ARG A 379 -17.06 14.01 16.43
N PRO A 380 -17.95 14.58 17.26
CA PRO A 380 -17.65 14.82 18.68
C PRO A 380 -17.42 13.54 19.47
N ALA A 381 -18.18 12.46 19.19
CA ALA A 381 -18.01 11.19 19.88
C ALA A 381 -16.68 10.51 19.50
N VAL A 382 -16.30 10.55 18.22
CA VAL A 382 -15.00 10.08 17.74
C VAL A 382 -13.85 10.86 18.37
N ALA A 383 -13.97 12.19 18.49
CA ALA A 383 -12.98 13.02 19.15
C ALA A 383 -12.83 12.69 20.66
N ALA A 384 -13.94 12.44 21.35
CA ALA A 384 -13.94 12.03 22.75
C ALA A 384 -13.29 10.65 22.94
N LEU A 385 -13.62 9.69 22.08
CA LEU A 385 -12.99 8.37 22.07
C LEU A 385 -11.47 8.48 21.85
N LEU A 386 -11.04 9.26 20.86
CA LEU A 386 -9.63 9.44 20.56
C LEU A 386 -8.86 10.06 21.74
N THR A 387 -9.44 11.09 22.35
CA THR A 387 -8.85 11.72 23.54
C THR A 387 -8.67 10.72 24.67
N ALA A 388 -9.71 9.90 24.94
CA ALA A 388 -9.66 8.85 25.95
C ALA A 388 -8.65 7.74 25.60
N ALA A 389 -8.50 7.41 24.31
CA ALA A 389 -7.52 6.44 23.84
C ALA A 389 -6.08 6.92 24.06
N GLU A 390 -5.79 8.19 23.79
CA GLU A 390 -4.47 8.77 24.04
C GLU A 390 -4.11 8.85 25.53
N SER A 391 -5.10 8.89 26.42
CA SER A 391 -4.92 8.79 27.88
C SER A 391 -5.04 7.37 28.46
N GLY A 392 -5.38 6.37 27.64
CA GLY A 392 -5.56 4.98 28.08
C GLY A 392 -6.78 4.76 28.99
N SER A 393 -7.83 5.55 28.82
CA SER A 393 -9.03 5.56 29.68
C SER A 393 -10.32 5.36 28.87
N VAL A 394 -10.27 4.47 27.88
CA VAL A 394 -11.40 4.20 26.98
C VAL A 394 -12.47 3.38 27.72
N THR A 395 -13.72 3.80 27.58
CA THR A 395 -14.89 3.11 28.17
C THR A 395 -15.82 2.59 27.08
N SER A 396 -16.61 1.56 27.40
CA SER A 396 -17.54 0.96 26.43
C SER A 396 -18.55 1.98 25.90
N ALA A 397 -19.01 2.89 26.77
CA ALA A 397 -19.92 3.97 26.41
C ALA A 397 -19.31 4.94 25.36
N LEU A 398 -18.00 5.23 25.45
CA LEU A 398 -17.31 6.06 24.46
C LEU A 398 -17.20 5.33 23.11
N ALA A 399 -16.89 4.04 23.13
CA ALA A 399 -16.82 3.23 21.90
C ALA A 399 -18.21 3.10 21.24
N GLU A 400 -19.26 2.81 22.02
CA GLU A 400 -20.66 2.76 21.57
C GLU A 400 -21.10 4.10 20.94
N ALA A 401 -20.78 5.22 21.58
CA ALA A 401 -21.13 6.55 21.08
C ALA A 401 -20.39 6.90 19.78
N ALA A 402 -19.13 6.48 19.64
CA ALA A 402 -18.30 6.78 18.48
C ALA A 402 -18.62 5.89 17.26
N PHE A 403 -18.81 4.59 17.49
CA PHE A 403 -19.02 3.59 16.43
C PHE A 403 -20.50 3.29 16.18
N HIS A 404 -21.37 4.27 16.42
CA HIS A 404 -22.82 4.10 16.33
C HIS A 404 -23.19 3.42 15.00
N PRO A 405 -23.83 2.24 15.03
CA PRO A 405 -23.98 1.40 13.85
C PRO A 405 -24.88 2.06 12.79
N ALA A 406 -24.37 2.16 11.56
CA ALA A 406 -25.19 1.87 10.40
C ALA A 406 -25.06 0.36 10.17
N GLU A 407 -26.17 -0.39 10.16
CA GLU A 407 -26.09 -1.85 10.06
C GLU A 407 -25.37 -2.32 8.80
N PRO A 408 -24.65 -3.47 8.85
CA PRO A 408 -24.26 -4.22 10.06
C PRO A 408 -22.91 -3.77 10.61
N ALA A 409 -22.83 -3.52 11.92
CA ALA A 409 -21.58 -3.12 12.58
C ALA A 409 -21.09 -4.18 13.59
N ASP A 410 -19.79 -4.49 13.60
CA ASP A 410 -19.13 -5.35 14.59
C ASP A 410 -18.54 -4.52 15.74
N LEU A 411 -19.44 -4.04 16.61
CA LEU A 411 -19.04 -3.23 17.77
C LEU A 411 -18.23 -4.04 18.80
N ALA A 412 -18.51 -5.34 18.92
CA ALA A 412 -17.79 -6.21 19.84
C ALA A 412 -16.33 -6.40 19.38
N GLY A 413 -16.12 -6.60 18.08
CA GLY A 413 -14.79 -6.62 17.46
C GLY A 413 -14.06 -5.30 17.63
N ALA A 414 -14.74 -4.17 17.41
CA ALA A 414 -14.16 -2.84 17.61
C ALA A 414 -13.70 -2.61 19.06
N TRP A 415 -14.53 -2.98 20.04
CA TRP A 415 -14.17 -2.95 21.46
C TRP A 415 -12.96 -3.86 21.75
N SER A 416 -12.94 -5.06 21.18
CA SER A 416 -11.82 -6.00 21.32
C SER A 416 -10.50 -5.41 20.84
N GLN A 417 -10.48 -4.66 19.73
CA GLN A 417 -9.27 -3.98 19.24
C GLN A 417 -8.72 -2.99 20.28
N LEU A 418 -9.58 -2.20 20.92
CA LEU A 418 -9.20 -1.22 21.95
C LEU A 418 -8.73 -1.88 23.25
N ALA A 419 -9.40 -2.96 23.67
CA ALA A 419 -9.06 -3.72 24.86
C ALA A 419 -7.73 -4.47 24.70
N VAL A 420 -7.51 -5.15 23.57
CA VAL A 420 -6.23 -5.82 23.27
C VAL A 420 -5.09 -4.80 23.18
N ALA A 421 -5.37 -3.59 22.70
CA ALA A 421 -4.40 -2.50 22.73
C ALA A 421 -4.07 -1.98 24.14
N GLY A 422 -4.79 -2.41 25.18
CA GLY A 422 -4.56 -1.97 26.55
C GLY A 422 -4.95 -0.51 26.79
N LEU A 423 -5.96 -0.02 26.06
CA LEU A 423 -6.44 1.37 26.14
C LEU A 423 -7.71 1.53 26.99
N THR A 424 -8.25 0.42 27.48
CA THR A 424 -9.48 0.37 28.27
C THR A 424 -9.15 0.27 29.77
N ASP A 425 -9.97 0.93 30.59
CA ASP A 425 -9.89 0.86 32.06
C ASP A 425 -10.37 -0.48 32.66
#